data_AF-A0A969YWH6-F1
#
_entry.id   AF-A0A969YWH6-F1
#
_cell.length_a   1.000
_cell.length_b   1.000
_cell.length_c   1.000
_cell.angle_alpha   90.00
_cell.angle_beta   90.00
_cell.angle_gamma   90.00
#
_symmetry.space_group_name_H-M   'P 1'
#
loop_
_entity.id
_entity.type
_entity.pdbx_description
1 polymer ?
#
loop_
_entity_poly.entity_id
_entity_poly.type
_entity_poly.pdbx_seq_one_letter_code
_entity_poly.pdbx_strand_id
1 'polypeptide(L)'
;MSNFDILLLAHLVGDYLFQTNWMAVNKVRQWLPLITHSMVYTLTVWVISFLGFHGLPWRACILIFICHIFLDRRNFVFFWSKHVMGLKNGEPSWLHTIADQTFHIIVLALALLV
;
A
#
# COMPACT_ATOMS: atom_id res chain seq x y z
N MET A 1 19.93 -7.55 6.10
CA MET A 1 18.54 -7.24 5.72
C MET A 1 18.36 -7.65 4.27
N SER A 2 17.29 -8.37 3.97
CA SER A 2 16.90 -8.71 2.60
C SER A 2 16.34 -7.48 1.88
N ASN A 3 16.28 -7.52 0.54
CA ASN A 3 15.61 -6.47 -0.24
C ASN A 3 14.14 -6.31 0.17
N PHE A 4 13.49 -7.41 0.55
CA PHE A 4 12.12 -7.40 1.05
C PHE A 4 12.01 -6.68 2.40
N ASP A 5 12.95 -6.88 3.32
CA ASP A 5 12.96 -6.18 4.62
C ASP A 5 13.03 -4.65 4.42
N ILE A 6 13.83 -4.20 3.44
CA ILE A 6 13.97 -2.79 3.09
C ILE A 6 12.67 -2.24 2.50
N LEU A 7 12.02 -2.97 1.59
CA LEU A 7 10.74 -2.57 1.02
C LEU A 7 9.63 -2.54 2.07
N LEU A 8 9.62 -3.50 3.01
CA LEU A 8 8.67 -3.53 4.11
C LEU A 8 8.79 -2.29 4.99
N LEU A 9 10.02 -1.90 5.37
CA LEU A 9 10.25 -0.64 6.07
C LEU A 9 9.81 0.56 5.24
N ALA A 10 10.12 0.58 3.94
CA ALA A 10 9.72 1.66 3.06
C ALA A 10 8.20 1.81 2.96
N HIS A 11 7.47 0.71 2.94
CA HIS A 11 6.01 0.71 2.99
C HIS A 11 5.49 1.33 4.29
N LEU A 12 6.02 0.91 5.44
CA LEU A 12 5.59 1.48 6.72
C LEU A 12 5.86 3.00 6.79
N VAL A 13 7.01 3.45 6.29
CA VAL A 13 7.37 4.87 6.23
C VAL A 13 6.41 5.63 5.29
N GLY A 14 6.14 5.10 4.11
CA GLY A 14 5.25 5.72 3.12
C GLY A 14 3.80 5.80 3.58
N ASP A 15 3.25 4.69 4.09
CA ASP A 15 1.83 4.58 4.44
C ASP A 15 1.46 5.18 5.78
N TYR A 16 2.39 5.24 6.73
CA TYR A 16 2.10 5.75 8.07
C TYR A 16 2.78 7.08 8.37
N LEU A 17 4.08 7.22 8.11
CA LEU A 17 4.81 8.43 8.50
C LEU A 17 4.59 9.59 7.53
N PHE A 18 4.52 9.31 6.23
CA PHE A 18 4.30 10.34 5.21
C PHE A 18 2.84 10.49 4.76
N GLN A 19 1.95 9.59 5.18
CA GLN A 19 0.52 9.77 4.96
C GLN A 19 -0.04 10.82 5.91
N THR A 20 -0.48 11.95 5.35
CA THR A 20 -1.12 13.01 6.14
C THR A 20 -2.58 12.68 6.46
N ASN A 21 -3.14 13.34 7.47
CA ASN A 21 -4.55 13.18 7.82
C ASN A 21 -5.50 13.51 6.64
N TRP A 22 -5.15 14.51 5.82
CA TRP A 22 -5.92 14.86 4.62
C TRP A 22 -5.97 13.69 3.61
N MET A 23 -4.84 13.00 3.40
CA MET A 23 -4.78 11.82 2.55
C MET A 23 -5.65 10.69 3.14
N ALA A 24 -5.42 10.34 4.40
CA ALA A 24 -6.04 9.19 5.05
C ALA A 24 -7.58 9.28 5.06
N VAL A 25 -8.14 10.45 5.40
CA VAL A 25 -9.60 10.62 5.54
C VAL A 25 -10.30 10.71 4.17
N ASN A 26 -9.64 11.22 3.14
CA ASN A 26 -10.29 11.53 1.86
C ASN A 26 -9.99 10.53 0.73
N LYS A 27 -8.92 9.72 0.82
CA LYS A 27 -8.47 8.83 -0.30
C LYS A 27 -9.52 7.85 -0.80
N VAL A 28 -10.44 7.42 0.07
CA VAL A 28 -11.51 6.51 -0.34
C VAL A 28 -12.50 7.19 -1.29
N ARG A 29 -12.82 8.47 -1.08
CA ARG A 29 -13.91 9.18 -1.78
C ARG A 29 -13.45 10.14 -2.87
N GLN A 30 -12.21 10.62 -2.79
CA GLN A 30 -11.69 11.65 -3.70
C GLN A 30 -10.46 11.12 -4.45
N TRP A 31 -10.30 11.54 -5.72
CA TRP A 31 -9.16 11.13 -6.55
C TRP A 31 -7.87 11.85 -6.18
N LEU A 32 -7.92 13.16 -5.91
CA LEU A 32 -6.72 13.94 -5.62
C LEU A 32 -5.96 13.41 -4.37
N PRO A 33 -6.60 13.19 -3.20
CA PRO A 33 -5.91 12.64 -2.03
C PRO A 33 -5.38 11.22 -2.27
N LEU A 34 -6.09 10.39 -3.04
CA LEU A 34 -5.67 9.03 -3.38
C LEU A 34 -4.42 9.02 -4.25
N ILE A 35 -4.43 9.80 -5.34
CA ILE A 35 -3.31 9.89 -6.28
C ILE A 35 -2.10 10.51 -5.57
N THR A 36 -2.30 11.59 -4.81
CA THR A 36 -1.20 12.22 -4.05
C THR A 36 -0.59 11.24 -3.06
N HIS A 37 -1.41 10.50 -2.30
CA HIS A 37 -0.92 9.49 -1.38
C HIS A 37 -0.16 8.37 -2.10
N SER A 38 -0.72 7.82 -3.17
CA SER A 38 -0.09 6.75 -3.95
C SER A 38 1.24 7.21 -4.56
N MET A 39 1.33 8.48 -4.98
CA MET A 39 2.58 9.09 -5.47
C MET A 39 3.61 9.24 -4.35
N VAL A 40 3.23 9.80 -3.20
CA VAL A 40 4.12 9.95 -2.03
C VAL A 40 4.62 8.59 -1.54
N TYR A 41 3.73 7.61 -1.47
CA TYR A 41 4.06 6.23 -1.12
C TYR A 41 5.07 5.63 -2.11
N THR A 42 4.75 5.65 -3.41
CA THR A 42 5.62 5.06 -4.45
C THR A 42 6.97 5.76 -4.50
N LEU A 43 7.01 7.09 -4.33
CA LEU A 43 8.26 7.85 -4.25
C LEU A 43 9.08 7.45 -3.02
N THR A 44 8.44 7.27 -1.87
CA THR A 44 9.10 6.81 -0.63
C THR A 44 9.72 5.43 -0.83
N VAL A 45 8.95 4.49 -1.40
CA VAL A 45 9.45 3.15 -1.73
C VAL A 45 10.61 3.20 -2.71
N TRP A 46 10.49 3.99 -3.78
CA TRP A 46 11.55 4.13 -4.77
C TRP A 46 12.83 4.72 -4.16
N VAL A 47 12.76 5.82 -3.41
CA VAL A 47 13.92 6.44 -2.76
C VAL A 47 14.59 5.47 -1.79
N ILE A 48 13.84 4.81 -0.91
CA ILE A 48 14.41 3.88 0.07
C ILE A 48 15.01 2.65 -0.62
N SER A 49 14.35 2.10 -1.65
CA SER A 49 14.91 1.01 -2.45
C SER A 49 16.20 1.41 -3.19
N PHE A 50 16.27 2.65 -3.68
CA PHE A 50 17.44 3.20 -4.37
C PHE A 50 18.65 3.28 -3.43
N LEU A 51 18.44 3.76 -2.21
CA LEU A 51 19.47 3.82 -1.18
C LEU A 51 19.85 2.43 -0.64
N GLY A 52 18.91 1.49 -0.59
CA GLY A 52 19.11 0.18 0.02
C GLY A 52 19.74 -0.87 -0.91
N PHE A 53 19.28 -0.96 -2.16
CA PHE A 53 19.70 -2.03 -3.08
C PHE A 53 19.72 -1.59 -4.56
N HIS A 54 20.02 -0.31 -4.84
CA HIS A 54 20.11 0.27 -6.19
C HIS A 54 18.76 0.45 -6.92
N GLY A 55 17.65 0.34 -6.19
CA GLY A 55 16.34 0.77 -6.67
C GLY A 55 15.53 -0.32 -7.34
N LEU A 56 14.23 -0.05 -7.45
CA LEU A 56 13.31 -0.87 -8.22
C LEU A 56 13.30 -0.46 -9.70
N PRO A 57 13.13 -1.41 -10.63
CA PRO A 57 12.90 -1.07 -12.03
C PRO A 57 11.58 -0.31 -12.19
N TRP A 58 11.47 0.50 -13.23
CA TRP A 58 10.28 1.34 -13.46
C TRP A 58 8.97 0.54 -13.55
N ARG A 59 9.04 -0.72 -14.01
CA ARG A 59 7.90 -1.64 -14.09
C ARG A 59 7.35 -1.99 -12.70
N ALA A 60 8.24 -2.27 -11.75
CA ALA A 60 7.90 -2.50 -10.35
C ALA A 60 7.27 -1.25 -9.72
N CYS A 61 7.79 -0.05 -10.01
CA CYS A 61 7.18 1.20 -9.53
C CYS A 61 5.76 1.42 -10.07
N ILE A 62 5.51 1.11 -11.35
CA ILE A 62 4.17 1.19 -11.93
C ILE A 62 3.23 0.17 -11.29
N LEU A 63 3.68 -1.07 -11.10
CA LEU A 63 2.91 -2.12 -10.41
C LEU A 63 2.49 -1.64 -9.02
N ILE A 64 3.45 -1.16 -8.23
CA ILE A 64 3.20 -0.65 -6.88
C ILE A 64 2.17 0.49 -6.92
N PHE A 65 2.38 1.50 -7.76
CA PHE A 65 1.50 2.67 -7.84
C PHE A 65 0.06 2.31 -8.20
N ILE A 66 -0.14 1.47 -9.23
CA ILE A 66 -1.46 1.06 -9.70
C ILE A 66 -2.17 0.21 -8.64
N CYS A 67 -1.47 -0.76 -8.06
CA CYS A 67 -2.03 -1.60 -7.01
C CYS A 67 -2.41 -0.78 -5.78
N HIS A 68 -1.59 0.22 -5.40
CA HIS A 68 -1.89 1.11 -4.27
C HIS A 68 -3.21 1.87 -4.49
N ILE A 69 -3.39 2.48 -5.67
CA ILE A 69 -4.64 3.17 -6.04
C ILE A 69 -5.84 2.23 -5.94
N PHE A 70 -5.69 0.99 -6.41
CA PHE A 70 -6.76 0.01 -6.43
C PHE A 70 -7.14 -0.46 -5.01
N LEU A 71 -6.15 -0.81 -4.18
CA LEU A 71 -6.35 -1.32 -2.83
C LEU A 71 -6.94 -0.23 -1.91
N ASP A 72 -6.42 0.99 -1.97
CA ASP A 72 -6.83 2.10 -1.09
C ASP A 72 -8.25 2.63 -1.35
N ARG A 73 -8.88 2.25 -2.45
CA ARG A 73 -10.34 2.44 -2.64
C ARG A 73 -11.17 1.56 -1.70
N ARG A 74 -10.55 0.58 -1.04
CA ARG A 74 -11.12 -0.37 -0.07
C ARG A 74 -12.23 -1.28 -0.56
N ASN A 75 -12.81 -1.06 -1.75
CA ASN A 75 -13.86 -1.92 -2.30
C ASN A 75 -13.43 -3.38 -2.36
N PHE A 76 -12.21 -3.64 -2.85
CA PHE A 76 -11.65 -4.98 -2.89
C PHE A 76 -11.42 -5.57 -1.49
N VAL A 77 -10.83 -4.80 -0.57
CA VAL A 77 -10.55 -5.25 0.79
C VAL A 77 -11.83 -5.54 1.56
N PHE A 78 -12.86 -4.70 1.44
CA PHE A 78 -14.16 -4.95 2.04
C PHE A 78 -14.82 -6.19 1.45
N PHE A 79 -14.76 -6.37 0.14
CA PHE A 79 -15.23 -7.59 -0.52
C PHE A 79 -14.51 -8.82 0.05
N TRP A 80 -13.18 -8.80 0.09
CA TRP A 80 -12.35 -9.90 0.60
C TRP A 80 -12.64 -10.21 2.06
N SER A 81 -12.66 -9.18 2.89
CA SER A 81 -12.91 -9.30 4.33
C SER A 81 -14.29 -9.91 4.61
N LYS A 82 -15.31 -9.51 3.84
CA LYS A 82 -16.68 -10.01 4.02
C LYS A 82 -16.86 -11.44 3.50
N HIS A 83 -16.34 -11.75 2.31
CA HIS A 83 -16.66 -13.00 1.61
C HIS A 83 -15.62 -14.09 1.80
N VAL A 84 -14.34 -13.73 2.02
CA VAL A 84 -13.24 -14.70 2.20
C VAL A 84 -12.90 -14.86 3.67
N MET A 85 -12.71 -13.75 4.39
CA MET A 85 -12.42 -13.81 5.85
C MET A 85 -13.68 -14.02 6.70
N GLY A 86 -14.88 -13.77 6.13
CA GLY A 86 -16.14 -13.96 6.83
C GLY A 86 -16.45 -12.93 7.92
N LEU A 87 -15.86 -11.72 7.85
CA LEU A 87 -16.13 -10.66 8.83
C LEU A 87 -17.60 -10.24 8.79
N LYS A 88 -18.22 -10.22 9.97
CA LYS A 88 -19.61 -9.82 10.18
C LYS A 88 -19.70 -8.34 10.52
N ASN A 89 -20.91 -7.80 10.41
CA ASN A 89 -21.19 -6.44 10.88
C ASN A 89 -20.92 -6.35 12.39
N GLY A 90 -20.19 -5.32 12.82
CA GLY A 90 -19.80 -5.11 14.23
C GLY A 90 -18.40 -5.58 14.57
N GLU A 91 -17.71 -6.28 13.65
CA GLU A 91 -16.30 -6.64 13.85
C GLU A 91 -15.39 -5.39 13.87
N PRO A 92 -14.26 -5.43 14.60
CA PRO A 92 -13.36 -4.30 14.69
C PRO A 92 -12.78 -3.87 13.33
N SER A 93 -12.80 -2.56 13.06
CA SER A 93 -12.32 -2.01 11.79
C SER A 93 -10.83 -2.25 11.51
N TRP A 94 -10.02 -2.52 12.55
CA TRP A 94 -8.59 -2.81 12.36
C TRP A 94 -8.35 -4.10 11.57
N LEU A 95 -9.28 -5.06 11.57
CA LEU A 95 -9.18 -6.29 10.78
C LEU A 95 -9.16 -5.99 9.27
N HIS A 96 -9.99 -5.03 8.83
CA HIS A 96 -9.96 -4.56 7.44
C HIS A 96 -8.64 -3.87 7.11
N THR A 97 -8.10 -3.08 8.04
CA THR A 97 -6.79 -2.43 7.88
C THR A 97 -5.68 -3.47 7.78
N ILE A 98 -5.67 -4.52 8.59
CA ILE A 98 -4.64 -5.57 8.50
C ILE A 98 -4.74 -6.33 7.17
N ALA A 99 -5.95 -6.65 6.71
CA ALA A 99 -6.14 -7.27 5.40
C ALA A 99 -5.61 -6.37 4.27
N ASP A 100 -5.97 -5.08 4.30
CA ASP A 100 -5.48 -4.06 3.36
C ASP A 100 -3.96 -4.01 3.30
N GLN A 101 -3.30 -3.87 4.45
CA GLN A 101 -1.84 -3.75 4.54
C GLN A 101 -1.14 -5.05 4.12
N THR A 102 -1.74 -6.21 4.38
CA THR A 102 -1.21 -7.50 3.91
C THR A 102 -1.18 -7.56 2.39
N PHE A 103 -2.20 -7.06 1.69
CA PHE A 103 -2.19 -6.99 0.23
C PHE A 103 -1.11 -6.04 -0.30
N HIS A 104 -0.89 -4.90 0.34
CA HIS A 104 0.21 -4.00 -0.03
C HIS A 104 1.58 -4.68 0.12
N ILE A 105 1.79 -5.43 1.20
CA ILE A 105 3.03 -6.19 1.42
C ILE A 105 3.20 -7.30 0.36
N ILE A 106 2.12 -7.97 -0.04
CA ILE A 106 2.15 -8.95 -1.15
C ILE A 106 2.59 -8.28 -2.45
N VAL A 107 2.09 -7.07 -2.75
CA VAL A 107 2.49 -6.31 -3.95
C VAL A 107 3.98 -5.99 -3.92
N LEU A 108 4.56 -5.65 -2.76
CA LEU A 108 6.01 -5.44 -2.64
C LEU A 108 6.82 -6.71 -2.94
N ALA A 109 6.35 -7.87 -2.48
CA ALA A 109 6.99 -9.14 -2.80
C ALA A 109 6.94 -9.42 -4.31
N LEU A 110 5.80 -9.17 -4.95
CA LEU A 110 5.64 -9.31 -6.41
C LEU A 110 6.50 -8.30 -7.19
N ALA A 111 6.68 -7.09 -6.66
CA ALA A 111 7.50 -6.05 -7.28
C ALA A 111 8.99 -6.43 -7.38
N LEU A 112 9.47 -7.33 -6.51
CA LEU A 112 10.84 -7.87 -6.59
C LEU A 112 11.01 -8.92 -7.71
N LEU A 113 9.93 -9.38 -8.34
CA LEU A 113 9.94 -10.42 -9.36
C LEU A 113 9.86 -9.88 -10.80
N VAL A 114 9.74 -8.56 -10.99
CA VAL A 114 9.45 -7.92 -12.30
C VAL A 114 10.47 -6.87 -12.72
#